data_AF-A0A529ZD70-F1
#
_entry.id   AF-A0A529ZD70-F1
#
_cell.length_a   1.000
_cell.length_b   1.000
_cell.length_c   1.000
_cell.angle_alpha   90.00
_cell.angle_beta   90.00
_cell.angle_gamma   90.00
#
_symmetry.space_group_name_H-M   'P 1'
#
loop_
_entity.id
_entity.type
_entity.pdbx_description
1 polymer ?
#
loop_
_entity_poly.entity_id
_entity_poly.type
_entity_poly.pdbx_seq_one_letter_code
_entity_poly.pdbx_strand_id
1 'polypeptide(L)'
;VRAGREVILSGGSINSPQLLQLSGVGPSALLGNLGIPAVHANDNVGANLQDHVGINYTFKGKLPTLNQILRPWWGKLLVGMQYIL
;
A
#
# COMPACT_ATOMS: atom_id res chain seq x y z
N VAL A 1 -12.07 18.84 -10.96
CA VAL A 1 -10.98 19.01 -11.94
C VAL A 1 -11.44 18.43 -13.27
N ARG A 2 -11.03 18.99 -14.42
CA ARG A 2 -11.31 18.44 -15.77
C ARG A 2 -9.97 18.22 -16.49
N ALA A 3 -9.87 17.16 -17.29
CA ALA A 3 -8.70 16.87 -18.12
C ALA A 3 -9.01 17.17 -19.59
N GLY A 4 -8.15 17.94 -20.27
CA GLY A 4 -8.35 18.33 -21.67
C GLY A 4 -7.80 17.35 -22.70
N ARG A 5 -7.12 16.28 -22.27
CA ARG A 5 -6.53 15.26 -23.16
C ARG A 5 -6.77 13.85 -22.62
N GLU A 6 -6.11 13.50 -21.52
CA GLU A 6 -6.12 12.15 -20.98
C GLU A 6 -6.18 12.16 -19.46
N VAL A 7 -6.69 11.06 -18.89
CA VAL A 7 -6.65 10.75 -17.47
C VAL A 7 -5.81 9.49 -17.29
N ILE A 8 -4.69 9.60 -16.56
CA ILE A 8 -3.83 8.47 -16.21
C ILE A 8 -4.11 8.05 -14.78
N LEU A 9 -4.36 6.75 -14.56
CA LEU A 9 -4.63 6.20 -13.24
C LEU A 9 -3.40 5.50 -12.66
N SER A 10 -2.76 6.13 -11.66
CA SER A 10 -1.54 5.64 -11.01
C SER A 10 -1.67 5.52 -9.49
N GLY A 11 -2.81 5.02 -9.01
CA GLY A 11 -3.09 4.84 -7.57
C GLY A 11 -2.44 3.61 -6.94
N GLY A 12 -1.67 2.83 -7.70
CA GLY A 12 -1.09 1.56 -7.27
C GLY A 12 -2.09 0.39 -7.26
N SER A 13 -1.60 -0.81 -6.93
CA SER A 13 -2.35 -2.07 -7.06
C SER A 13 -3.61 -2.18 -6.20
N ILE A 14 -3.74 -1.34 -5.16
CA ILE A 14 -4.92 -1.31 -4.28
C ILE A 14 -5.90 -0.20 -4.68
N ASN A 15 -5.44 1.04 -4.83
CA ASN A 15 -6.36 2.17 -5.04
C ASN A 15 -6.80 2.32 -6.50
N SER A 16 -5.98 1.91 -7.48
CA SER A 16 -6.38 1.95 -8.90
C SER A 16 -7.63 1.10 -9.19
N PRO A 17 -7.68 -0.20 -8.85
CA PRO A 17 -8.89 -0.99 -9.10
C PRO A 17 -10.10 -0.50 -8.29
N GLN A 18 -9.90 0.02 -7.07
CA GLN A 18 -10.97 0.64 -6.29
C GLN A 18 -11.57 1.85 -7.02
N LEU A 19 -10.73 2.76 -7.51
CA LEU A 19 -11.20 3.96 -8.21
C LEU A 19 -11.88 3.60 -9.54
N LEU A 20 -11.39 2.58 -10.26
CA LEU A 20 -12.07 2.05 -11.45
C LEU A 20 -13.47 1.54 -11.11
N GLN A 21 -13.61 0.70 -10.07
CA GLN A 21 -14.91 0.15 -9.67
C GLN A 21 -15.88 1.26 -9.23
N LEU A 22 -15.42 2.23 -8.43
CA LEU A 22 -16.22 3.41 -8.06
C LEU A 22 -16.62 4.28 -9.26
N SER A 23 -15.85 4.21 -10.35
CA SER A 23 -16.15 4.90 -11.63
C SER A 23 -17.00 4.04 -12.58
N GLY A 24 -17.49 2.88 -12.14
CA GLY A 24 -18.31 1.98 -12.95
C GLY A 24 -17.54 1.05 -13.89
N VAL A 25 -16.22 0.89 -13.70
CA VAL A 25 -15.37 -0.01 -14.47
C VAL A 25 -14.96 -1.20 -13.59
N GLY A 26 -15.53 -2.37 -13.82
CA GLY A 26 -15.26 -3.56 -13.01
C GLY A 26 -16.30 -4.68 -13.13
N PRO A 27 -16.33 -5.65 -12.19
CA PRO A 27 -17.23 -6.80 -12.27
C PRO A 27 -18.70 -6.38 -12.15
N SER A 28 -19.53 -6.66 -13.16
CA SER A 28 -20.91 -6.13 -13.23
C SER A 28 -21.78 -6.53 -12.04
N ALA A 29 -21.62 -7.76 -11.53
CA ALA A 29 -22.37 -8.22 -10.36
C ALA A 29 -22.00 -7.42 -9.09
N LEU A 30 -20.71 -7.16 -8.88
CA LEU A 30 -20.23 -6.34 -7.76
C LEU A 30 -20.76 -4.91 -7.88
N LEU A 31 -20.64 -4.30 -9.06
CA LEU A 31 -21.11 -2.93 -9.31
C LEU A 31 -22.63 -2.82 -9.08
N GLY A 32 -23.41 -3.77 -9.61
CA GLY A 32 -24.85 -3.84 -9.42
C GLY A 32 -25.26 -3.96 -7.95
N ASN A 33 -24.59 -4.82 -7.18
CA ASN A 33 -24.84 -4.96 -5.74
C ASN A 33 -24.54 -3.69 -4.94
N LEU A 34 -23.66 -2.82 -5.44
CA LEU A 34 -23.30 -1.54 -4.84
C LEU A 34 -24.11 -0.36 -5.41
N GLY A 35 -25.06 -0.61 -6.31
CA GLY A 35 -25.85 0.44 -6.95
C GLY A 35 -25.04 1.33 -7.91
N ILE A 36 -23.89 0.86 -8.38
CA ILE A 36 -23.02 1.59 -9.30
C ILE A 36 -23.36 1.18 -10.74
N PRO A 37 -23.75 2.12 -11.62
CA PRO A 37 -23.96 1.81 -13.02
C PRO A 37 -22.67 1.33 -13.68
N ALA A 38 -22.72 0.19 -14.37
CA ALA A 38 -21.57 -0.32 -15.10
C ALA A 38 -21.34 0.50 -16.38
N VAL A 39 -20.23 1.24 -16.42
CA VAL A 39 -19.68 1.89 -17.63
C VAL A 39 -18.95 0.87 -18.48
N HIS A 40 -18.20 -0.04 -17.85
CA HIS A 40 -17.50 -1.11 -18.54
C HIS A 40 -17.39 -2.36 -17.64
N ALA A 41 -17.90 -3.48 -18.14
CA ALA A 41 -17.86 -4.77 -17.45
C ALA A 41 -16.47 -5.41 -17.62
N ASN A 42 -15.74 -5.61 -16.53
CA ASN A 42 -14.46 -6.31 -16.54
C ASN A 42 -14.21 -7.00 -15.19
N ASP A 43 -14.32 -8.33 -15.20
CA ASP A 43 -14.17 -9.16 -13.99
C ASP A 43 -12.73 -9.22 -13.46
N ASN A 44 -11.74 -8.77 -14.24
CA ASN A 44 -10.34 -8.75 -13.80
C ASN A 44 -10.00 -7.54 -12.93
N VAL A 45 -10.83 -6.48 -12.92
CA VAL A 45 -10.54 -5.26 -12.14
C VAL A 45 -10.68 -5.56 -10.65
N GLY A 46 -9.57 -5.47 -9.93
CA GLY A 46 -9.50 -5.81 -8.50
C GLY A 46 -9.25 -7.29 -8.23
N ALA A 47 -9.13 -8.12 -9.28
CA ALA A 47 -8.72 -9.51 -9.17
C ALA A 47 -7.20 -9.66 -9.31
N ASN A 48 -6.70 -10.89 -9.14
CA ASN A 48 -5.29 -11.27 -9.36
C ASN A 48 -4.28 -10.40 -8.57
N LEU A 49 -4.62 -10.02 -7.33
CA LEU A 49 -3.66 -9.39 -6.45
C LEU A 49 -2.53 -10.38 -6.15
N GLN A 50 -1.31 -9.97 -6.47
CA GLN A 50 -0.10 -10.71 -6.17
C GLN A 50 0.71 -9.93 -5.15
N ASP A 51 1.27 -10.67 -4.20
CA ASP A 51 2.15 -10.13 -3.18
C ASP A 51 3.21 -11.17 -2.82
N HIS A 52 4.29 -10.73 -2.19
CA HIS A 52 5.24 -11.61 -1.55
C HIS A 52 4.80 -11.87 -0.12
N VAL A 53 4.37 -13.11 0.15
CA VAL A 53 3.99 -13.51 1.51
C VAL A 53 5.21 -13.47 2.42
N GLY A 54 5.26 -12.49 3.30
CA GLY A 54 6.34 -12.32 4.27
C GLY A 54 6.16 -13.25 5.48
N ILE A 55 7.26 -13.87 5.93
CA ILE A 55 7.33 -14.56 7.22
C ILE A 55 8.27 -13.78 8.12
N ASN A 56 7.83 -13.49 9.34
CA ASN A 56 8.63 -12.82 10.35
C ASN A 56 9.11 -13.84 11.39
N TYR A 57 10.42 -13.98 11.53
CA TYR A 57 11.02 -14.78 12.60
C TYR A 57 11.53 -13.86 13.70
N THR A 58 11.14 -14.14 14.94
CA THR A 58 11.59 -13.40 16.11
C THR A 58 12.46 -14.30 16.98
N PHE A 59 13.64 -13.80 17.35
CA PHE A 59 14.61 -14.52 18.17
C PHE A 59 15.12 -13.63 19.30
N LYS A 60 15.48 -14.25 20.43
CA LYS A 60 16.13 -13.55 21.54
C LYS A 60 17.63 -13.44 21.28
N GLY A 61 18.12 -12.22 21.08
CA GLY A 61 19.55 -11.92 21.03
C GLY A 61 20.20 -11.89 22.42
N LYS A 62 21.50 -12.18 22.49
CA LYS A 62 22.31 -11.96 23.72
C LYS A 62 22.74 -10.50 23.89
N LEU A 63 22.79 -9.75 22.79
CA LEU A 63 23.14 -8.33 22.76
C LEU A 63 21.89 -7.49 22.45
N PRO A 64 21.85 -6.24 22.95
CA PRO A 64 20.75 -5.34 22.63
C PRO A 64 20.71 -5.05 21.12
N THR A 65 19.51 -5.10 20.54
CA THR A 65 19.29 -4.74 19.13
C THR A 65 19.36 -3.23 18.94
N LEU A 66 19.57 -2.78 17.70
CA LEU A 66 19.54 -1.35 17.37
C LEU A 66 18.21 -0.71 17.77
N ASN A 67 17.09 -1.41 17.62
CA ASN A 67 15.79 -0.94 18.09
C ASN A 67 15.76 -0.72 19.60
N GLN A 68 16.44 -1.54 20.40
CA GLN A 68 16.54 -1.35 21.85
C GLN A 68 17.47 -0.18 22.22
N ILE A 69 18.60 -0.05 21.52
CA ILE A 69 19.59 1.02 21.73
C ILE A 69 19.00 2.38 21.33
N LEU A 70 18.31 2.46 20.19
CA LEU A 70 17.73 3.70 19.65
C LEU A 70 16.32 4.00 20.16
N ARG A 71 15.68 3.12 20.95
CA ARG A 71 14.34 3.38 21.50
C ARG A 71 14.27 4.69 22.29
N PRO A 72 15.14 4.95 23.30
CA PRO A 72 15.15 6.22 24.00
C PRO A 72 15.79 7.34 23.18
N TRP A 73 15.35 8.59 23.39
CA TRP A 73 15.86 9.74 22.64
C TRP A 73 17.36 9.99 22.88
N TRP A 74 17.87 9.78 24.10
CA TRP A 74 19.29 9.93 24.41
C TRP A 74 20.15 8.84 23.73
N GLY A 75 19.61 7.64 23.52
CA GLY A 75 20.29 6.58 22.78
C GLY A 75 20.54 6.97 21.32
N LYS A 76 19.57 7.66 20.70
CA LYS A 76 19.73 8.25 19.36
C LYS A 76 20.82 9.31 19.33
N LEU A 77 20.85 10.20 20.33
CA LEU A 77 21.87 11.25 20.44
C LEU A 77 23.27 10.66 20.59
N LEU A 78 23.47 9.68 21.48
CA LEU A 78 24.77 9.04 21.72
C LEU A 78 25.31 8.30 20.49
N VAL A 79 24.45 7.59 19.76
CA VAL A 79 24.85 6.95 18.50
C VAL A 79 25.16 7.99 17.43
N GLY A 80 24.35 9.04 17.30
CA GLY A 80 24.59 10.14 16.36
C GLY A 80 25.93 10.85 16.58
N MET A 81 26.37 10.98 17.84
CA MET A 81 27.68 11.54 18.16
C MET A 81 28.87 10.76 17.59
N GLN A 82 28.71 9.45 17.30
CA GLN A 82 29.77 8.64 16.70
C GLN A 82 30.07 9.04 15.24
N TYR A 83 29.21 9.84 14.61
CA TYR A 83 29.31 10.27 13.21
C TYR A 83 29.65 11.76 13.06
N ILE A 84 30.11 12.42 14.13
CA ILE A 84 30.44 13.85 14.13
C ILE A 84 31.87 14.13 13.58
N LEU A 85 32.69 13.10 13.33
CA LEU A 85 34.00 13.22 12.68
C LEU A 85 33.97 12.60 11.27
#